data_AF-A0A973IWB4-F1
#
_entry.id   AF-A0A973IWB4-F1
#
_cell.length_a   1.000
_cell.length_b   1.000
_cell.length_c   1.000
_cell.angle_alpha   90.00
_cell.angle_beta   90.00
_cell.angle_gamma   90.00
#
_symmetry.space_group_name_H-M   'P 1'
#
loop_
_entity.id
_entity.type
_entity.pdbx_description
1 polymer ?
#
loop_
_entity_poly.entity_id
_entity_poly.type
_entity_poly.pdbx_seq_one_letter_code
_entity_poly.pdbx_strand_id
1 'polypeptide(L)'
;SNFNLAIFDNKGKIKFDSNALNTDWDLLQEELGFFYLNEELNKLYEEKQNLLDSIKARADTIVKPIIYSEGNNYKYLEKAKSIFANDLDIDIKDCGGKNELQKLFKLFVKTDFDRFKIFFVFDCDAKASFIDCNSLKTSSLIPYIFKENQKNTIEEVQSGIENLFPDELFELKDEFYFFDVNEHKRNGEIKSRSRSLRKINFENFILNERNENSDFDKFQDLFEFINSKINNPV
;
A
#
# COMPACT_ATOMS: atom_id res chain seq x y z
N SER A 1 -39.23 30.40 15.57
CA SER A 1 -38.36 31.28 14.77
C SER A 1 -36.98 30.66 14.75
N ASN A 2 -36.48 30.29 13.57
CA ASN A 2 -35.12 29.78 13.43
C ASN A 2 -34.14 30.94 13.61
N PHE A 3 -33.52 31.03 14.79
CA PHE A 3 -32.43 31.97 15.04
C PHE A 3 -31.14 31.38 14.46
N ASN A 4 -30.78 31.78 13.23
CA ASN A 4 -29.43 31.57 12.73
C ASN A 4 -28.53 32.65 13.34
N LEU A 5 -27.93 32.33 14.49
CA LEU A 5 -27.08 33.28 15.22
C LEU A 5 -25.74 33.55 14.51
N ALA A 6 -25.16 32.57 13.81
CA ALA A 6 -23.82 32.68 13.24
C ALA A 6 -23.84 32.74 11.70
N ILE A 7 -23.17 33.73 11.12
CA ILE A 7 -22.93 33.86 9.69
C ILE A 7 -21.40 33.85 9.47
N PHE A 8 -20.90 33.02 8.56
CA PHE A 8 -19.46 33.03 8.23
C PHE A 8 -19.17 34.07 7.15
N ASP A 9 -18.10 34.85 7.32
CA ASP A 9 -17.61 35.73 6.26
C ASP A 9 -16.83 34.97 5.19
N ASN A 10 -16.53 35.64 4.08
CA ASN A 10 -15.87 35.04 2.91
C ASN A 10 -14.42 34.58 3.18
N LYS A 11 -13.91 34.75 4.40
CA LYS A 11 -12.59 34.29 4.88
C LYS A 11 -12.72 33.26 6.01
N GLY A 12 -13.92 32.76 6.28
CA GLY A 12 -14.19 31.73 7.29
C GLY A 12 -14.24 32.26 8.73
N LYS A 13 -14.26 33.59 8.94
CA LYS A 13 -14.47 34.15 10.28
C LYS A 13 -15.96 34.19 10.61
N ILE A 14 -16.30 33.82 11.84
CA ILE A 14 -17.67 33.87 12.33
C ILE A 14 -18.06 35.33 12.59
N LYS A 15 -19.23 35.74 12.11
CA LYS A 15 -19.85 37.05 12.28
C LYS A 15 -21.29 36.86 12.76
N PHE A 16 -21.61 37.37 13.94
CA PHE A 16 -22.96 37.26 14.52
C PHE A 16 -23.81 38.50 14.18
N ASP A 17 -25.12 38.31 14.03
CA ASP A 17 -26.08 39.39 13.81
C ASP A 17 -26.37 40.09 15.15
N SER A 18 -25.61 41.16 15.43
CA SER A 18 -25.64 41.92 16.69
C SER A 18 -26.95 42.68 16.96
N ASN A 19 -27.93 42.61 16.06
CA ASN A 19 -29.21 43.31 16.19
C ASN A 19 -30.19 42.64 17.18
N ALA A 20 -29.83 41.48 17.76
CA ALA A 20 -30.67 40.71 18.68
C ALA A 20 -30.25 40.79 20.17
N LEU A 21 -29.19 41.51 20.50
CA LEU A 21 -28.59 41.56 21.85
C LEU A 21 -28.91 42.91 22.50
N ASN A 22 -29.71 42.89 23.58
CA ASN A 22 -30.34 44.10 24.14
C ASN A 22 -29.71 44.60 25.45
N THR A 23 -28.62 43.99 25.94
CA THR A 23 -27.90 44.49 27.12
C THR A 23 -26.38 44.38 26.98
N ASP A 24 -25.65 45.35 27.55
CA ASP A 24 -24.18 45.34 27.62
C ASP A 24 -23.62 44.08 28.29
N TRP A 25 -24.42 43.42 29.14
CA TRP A 25 -24.05 42.19 29.83
C TRP A 25 -24.07 40.97 28.90
N ASP A 26 -25.02 40.90 27.97
CA ASP A 26 -25.09 39.83 26.96
C ASP A 26 -23.93 39.93 25.96
N LEU A 27 -23.58 41.16 25.55
CA LEU A 27 -22.40 41.43 24.71
C LEU A 27 -21.09 41.02 25.41
N LEU A 28 -20.95 41.34 26.70
CA LEU A 28 -19.77 40.97 27.49
C LEU A 28 -19.64 39.44 27.65
N GLN A 29 -20.74 38.73 27.89
CA GLN A 29 -20.74 37.26 27.98
C GLN A 29 -20.36 36.60 26.66
N GLU A 30 -20.81 37.14 25.53
CA GLU A 30 -20.44 36.65 24.20
C GLU A 30 -18.95 36.91 23.89
N GLU A 31 -18.43 38.09 24.21
CA GLU A 31 -17.00 38.40 24.06
C GLU A 31 -16.11 37.52 24.95
N LEU A 32 -16.53 37.26 26.20
CA LEU A 32 -15.83 36.33 27.09
C LEU A 32 -15.90 34.90 26.54
N GLY A 33 -17.06 34.46 26.03
CA GLY A 33 -17.21 33.17 25.36
C GLY A 33 -16.27 33.04 24.16
N PHE A 34 -16.14 34.07 23.34
CA PHE A 34 -15.20 34.11 22.21
C PHE A 34 -13.73 34.06 22.65
N PHE A 35 -13.39 34.75 23.75
CA PHE A 35 -12.04 34.71 24.30
C PHE A 35 -11.67 33.30 24.76
N TYR A 36 -12.52 32.66 25.56
CA TYR A 36 -12.28 31.28 26.02
C TYR A 36 -12.25 30.28 24.87
N LEU A 37 -13.14 30.41 23.89
CA LEU A 37 -13.19 29.49 22.75
C LEU A 37 -11.96 29.62 21.85
N ASN A 38 -11.41 30.83 21.68
CA ASN A 38 -10.13 31.02 21.01
C ASN A 38 -8.95 30.48 21.82
N GLU A 39 -8.98 30.60 23.14
CA GLU A 39 -7.95 30.02 24.00
C GLU A 39 -7.95 28.48 23.89
N GLU A 40 -9.13 27.86 23.90
CA GLU A 40 -9.29 26.41 23.65
C GLU A 40 -8.80 26.01 22.26
N LEU A 41 -9.15 26.77 21.22
CA LEU A 41 -8.68 26.51 19.85
C LEU A 41 -7.15 26.62 19.74
N ASN A 42 -6.55 27.61 20.39
CA ASN A 42 -5.10 27.78 20.41
C ASN A 42 -4.41 26.62 21.14
N LYS A 43 -4.94 26.16 22.28
CA LYS A 43 -4.44 24.97 22.98
C LYS A 43 -4.50 23.74 22.10
N LEU A 44 -5.65 23.50 21.44
CA LEU A 44 -5.79 22.39 20.50
C LEU A 44 -4.80 22.49 19.33
N TYR A 45 -4.57 23.70 18.80
CA TYR A 45 -3.61 23.92 17.74
C TYR A 45 -2.18 23.60 18.20
N GLU A 46 -1.76 24.10 19.36
CA GLU A 46 -0.45 23.81 19.95
C GLU A 46 -0.26 22.32 20.23
N GLU A 47 -1.27 21.64 20.77
CA GLU A 47 -1.25 20.19 20.98
C GLU A 47 -1.05 19.42 19.68
N LYS A 48 -1.78 19.79 18.61
CA LYS A 48 -1.64 19.15 17.29
C LYS A 48 -0.28 19.45 16.65
N GLN A 49 0.25 20.65 16.82
CA GLN A 49 1.56 21.02 16.31
C GLN A 49 2.68 20.24 17.03
N ASN A 50 2.63 20.15 18.35
CA ASN A 50 3.56 19.33 19.14
C ASN A 50 3.49 17.85 18.75
N LEU A 51 2.28 17.33 18.51
CA LEU A 51 2.09 15.97 18.02
C LEU A 51 2.74 15.78 16.65
N LEU A 52 2.52 16.71 15.71
CA LEU A 52 3.12 16.67 14.38
C LEU A 52 4.66 16.67 14.45
N ASP A 53 5.24 17.51 15.30
CA ASP A 53 6.69 17.61 15.45
C ASP A 53 7.27 16.34 16.11
N SER A 54 6.54 15.74 17.06
CA SER A 54 6.92 14.43 17.61
C SER A 54 6.88 13.31 16.56
N ILE A 55 5.89 13.34 15.64
CA ILE A 55 5.78 12.37 14.55
C ILE A 55 6.93 12.55 13.55
N LYS A 56 7.27 13.79 13.19
CA LYS A 56 8.42 14.10 12.32
C LYS A 56 9.71 13.60 12.94
N ALA A 57 9.96 13.90 14.21
CA ALA A 57 11.14 13.44 14.92
C ALA A 57 11.24 11.90 14.94
N ARG A 58 10.12 11.19 15.12
CA ARG A 58 10.07 9.72 15.03
C ARG A 58 10.26 9.21 13.61
N ALA A 59 9.73 9.90 12.61
CA ALA A 59 9.95 9.56 11.21
C ALA A 59 11.42 9.75 10.85
N ASP A 60 12.10 10.74 11.44
CA ASP A 60 13.53 11.04 11.23
C ASP A 60 14.49 9.99 11.76
N THR A 61 14.07 9.18 12.73
CA THR A 61 14.89 8.07 13.25
C THR A 61 14.72 6.77 12.47
N ILE A 62 13.76 6.68 11.54
CA ILE A 62 13.59 5.51 10.69
C ILE A 62 14.72 5.49 9.65
N VAL A 63 15.60 4.50 9.77
CA VAL A 63 16.72 4.23 8.84
C VAL A 63 16.64 2.84 8.20
N LYS A 64 15.57 2.11 8.52
CA LYS A 64 15.39 0.72 8.10
C LYS A 64 14.90 0.65 6.65
N PRO A 65 15.50 -0.18 5.79
CA PRO A 65 15.00 -0.38 4.43
C PRO A 65 13.58 -0.95 4.41
N ILE A 66 12.80 -0.59 3.39
CA ILE A 66 11.39 -0.99 3.25
C ILE A 66 11.15 -1.55 1.84
N ILE A 67 10.35 -2.61 1.74
CA ILE A 67 9.78 -3.12 0.50
C ILE A 67 8.30 -2.73 0.46
N TYR A 68 7.88 -2.05 -0.61
CA TYR A 68 6.48 -1.89 -0.98
C TYR A 68 6.14 -2.82 -2.14
N SER A 69 5.07 -3.59 -2.01
CA SER A 69 4.57 -4.50 -3.04
C SER A 69 3.09 -4.29 -3.35
N GLU A 70 2.62 -4.92 -4.42
CA GLU A 70 1.21 -4.89 -4.81
C GLU A 70 0.34 -5.80 -3.93
N GLY A 71 -0.74 -5.26 -3.35
CA GLY A 71 -1.78 -6.00 -2.64
C GLY A 71 -1.25 -7.00 -1.61
N ASN A 72 -1.84 -8.20 -1.59
CA ASN A 72 -1.48 -9.27 -0.66
C ASN A 72 -0.14 -9.95 -0.95
N ASN A 73 0.62 -9.47 -1.95
CA ASN A 73 1.89 -10.09 -2.34
C ASN A 73 2.92 -10.03 -1.22
N TYR A 74 2.78 -9.07 -0.29
CA TYR A 74 3.65 -8.96 0.88
C TYR A 74 3.72 -10.25 1.69
N LYS A 75 2.68 -11.09 1.69
CA LYS A 75 2.69 -12.36 2.44
C LYS A 75 3.65 -13.38 1.82
N TYR A 76 3.64 -13.50 0.49
CA TYR A 76 4.62 -14.31 -0.23
C TYR A 76 6.04 -13.76 -0.04
N LEU A 77 6.20 -12.44 -0.02
CA LEU A 77 7.48 -11.80 0.22
C LEU A 77 8.01 -12.02 1.63
N GLU A 78 7.17 -11.97 2.67
CA GLU A 78 7.58 -12.26 4.06
C GLU A 78 8.03 -13.72 4.20
N LYS A 79 7.30 -14.65 3.58
CA LYS A 79 7.71 -16.06 3.53
C LYS A 79 9.03 -16.22 2.79
N ALA A 80 9.19 -15.63 1.60
CA ALA A 80 10.42 -15.68 0.84
C ALA A 80 11.61 -15.02 1.57
N LYS A 81 11.39 -13.91 2.28
CA LYS A 81 12.39 -13.26 3.13
C LYS A 81 12.90 -14.22 4.20
N SER A 82 11.99 -14.94 4.88
CA SER A 82 12.38 -15.92 5.90
C SER A 82 13.25 -17.07 5.34
N ILE A 83 13.19 -17.32 4.02
CA ILE A 83 13.95 -18.36 3.34
C ILE A 83 15.32 -17.82 2.87
N PHE A 84 15.33 -16.71 2.14
CA PHE A 84 16.52 -16.23 1.41
C PHE A 84 17.28 -15.10 2.12
N ALA A 85 16.64 -14.43 3.08
CA ALA A 85 17.13 -13.19 3.67
C ALA A 85 16.68 -13.02 5.13
N ASN A 86 16.72 -14.11 5.92
CA ASN A 86 16.24 -14.10 7.29
C ASN A 86 16.99 -13.10 8.18
N ASP A 87 18.26 -12.84 7.87
CA ASP A 87 19.13 -11.92 8.63
C ASP A 87 18.97 -10.45 8.18
N LEU A 88 18.25 -10.18 7.08
CA LEU A 88 18.03 -8.81 6.61
C LEU A 88 16.92 -8.12 7.41
N ASP A 89 17.30 -7.08 8.15
CA ASP A 89 16.34 -6.24 8.86
C ASP A 89 15.64 -5.26 7.90
N ILE A 90 14.61 -5.75 7.22
CA ILE A 90 13.82 -5.01 6.21
C ILE A 90 12.33 -5.16 6.52
N ASP A 91 11.57 -4.08 6.40
CA ASP A 91 10.11 -4.11 6.54
C ASP A 91 9.44 -4.37 5.18
N ILE A 92 8.38 -5.18 5.15
CA ILE A 92 7.57 -5.40 3.95
C ILE A 92 6.17 -4.85 4.18
N LYS A 93 5.67 -4.06 3.23
CA LYS A 93 4.38 -3.37 3.32
C LYS A 93 3.59 -3.51 2.04
N ASP A 94 2.28 -3.69 2.20
CA ASP A 94 1.30 -3.56 1.13
C ASP A 94 1.11 -2.08 0.76
N CYS A 95 1.09 -1.79 -0.55
CA CYS A 95 0.83 -0.46 -1.09
C CYS A 95 -0.48 -0.39 -1.92
N GLY A 96 -1.32 -1.42 -1.90
CA GLY A 96 -2.49 -1.52 -2.78
C GLY A 96 -2.09 -1.99 -4.19
N GLY A 97 -2.76 -1.51 -5.24
CA GLY A 97 -2.45 -1.96 -6.61
C GLY A 97 -1.20 -1.30 -7.22
N LYS A 98 -0.76 -1.77 -8.40
CA LYS A 98 0.31 -1.13 -9.21
C LYS A 98 0.19 0.38 -9.35
N ASN A 99 -1.03 0.92 -9.48
CA ASN A 99 -1.24 2.35 -9.64
C ASN A 99 -0.89 3.12 -8.35
N GLU A 100 -1.25 2.57 -7.20
CA GLU A 100 -0.97 3.14 -5.88
C GLU A 100 0.53 3.06 -5.59
N LEU A 101 1.17 1.93 -5.91
CA LEU A 101 2.62 1.74 -5.82
C LEU A 101 3.38 2.77 -6.67
N GLN A 102 2.94 2.99 -7.91
CA GLN A 102 3.51 3.99 -8.82
C GLN A 102 3.30 5.43 -8.33
N LYS A 103 2.11 5.76 -7.80
CA LYS A 103 1.83 7.08 -7.20
C LYS A 103 2.74 7.34 -6.00
N LEU A 104 2.91 6.35 -5.12
CA LEU A 104 3.77 6.45 -3.95
C LEU A 104 5.23 6.66 -4.37
N PHE A 105 5.72 5.88 -5.34
CA PHE A 105 7.06 6.07 -5.91
C PHE A 105 7.28 7.51 -6.39
N LYS A 106 6.36 8.03 -7.20
CA LYS A 106 6.45 9.40 -7.73
C LYS A 106 6.38 10.47 -6.65
N LEU A 107 5.67 10.20 -5.55
CA LEU A 107 5.65 11.10 -4.40
C LEU A 107 7.05 11.20 -3.78
N PHE A 108 7.71 10.06 -3.52
CA PHE A 108 9.06 10.05 -2.97
C PHE A 108 10.10 10.70 -3.88
N VAL A 109 9.97 10.53 -5.20
CA VAL A 109 10.82 11.23 -6.18
C VAL A 109 10.61 12.75 -6.09
N LYS A 110 9.35 13.22 -5.99
CA LYS A 110 9.04 14.65 -5.87
C LYS A 110 9.57 15.29 -4.58
N THR A 111 9.67 14.50 -3.52
CA THR A 111 10.21 14.96 -2.23
C THR A 111 11.73 14.80 -2.12
N ASP A 112 12.40 14.36 -3.19
CA ASP A 112 13.84 14.07 -3.22
C ASP A 112 14.28 13.15 -2.06
N PHE A 113 13.54 12.06 -1.87
CA PHE A 113 13.78 11.18 -0.73
C PHE A 113 15.08 10.38 -0.90
N ASP A 114 15.98 10.53 0.05
CA ASP A 114 17.31 9.91 0.04
C ASP A 114 17.68 9.17 1.34
N ARG A 115 16.83 9.25 2.37
CA ARG A 115 17.18 8.88 3.76
C ARG A 115 17.52 7.41 3.98
N PHE A 116 16.78 6.50 3.37
CA PHE A 116 17.03 5.05 3.42
C PHE A 116 16.54 4.38 2.14
N LYS A 117 16.86 3.11 1.94
CA LYS A 117 16.47 2.39 0.72
C LYS A 117 15.01 1.94 0.78
N ILE A 118 14.24 2.32 -0.22
CA ILE A 118 12.88 1.85 -0.47
C ILE A 118 12.87 1.06 -1.77
N PHE A 119 12.44 -0.18 -1.69
CA PHE A 119 12.27 -1.08 -2.82
C PHE A 119 10.80 -1.10 -3.25
N PHE A 120 10.53 -0.83 -4.51
CA PHE A 120 9.19 -0.90 -5.10
C PHE A 120 9.11 -2.12 -5.99
N VAL A 121 8.47 -3.17 -5.49
CA VAL A 121 8.44 -4.50 -6.12
C VAL A 121 7.12 -4.67 -6.86
N PHE A 122 7.23 -4.76 -8.18
CA PHE A 122 6.13 -4.90 -9.13
C PHE A 122 5.96 -6.35 -9.56
N ASP A 123 4.71 -6.72 -9.85
CA ASP A 123 4.38 -8.01 -10.45
C ASP A 123 4.88 -8.09 -11.89
N CYS A 124 5.03 -9.31 -12.41
CA CYS A 124 5.58 -9.51 -13.75
C CYS A 124 4.72 -8.89 -14.88
N ASP A 125 3.43 -8.62 -14.62
CA ASP A 125 2.50 -7.98 -15.55
C ASP A 125 2.51 -6.43 -15.47
N ALA A 126 3.13 -5.83 -14.44
CA ALA A 126 3.17 -4.38 -14.24
C ALA A 126 4.31 -3.67 -15.00
N LYS A 127 4.66 -4.17 -16.20
CA LYS A 127 5.80 -3.71 -17.03
C LYS A 127 5.77 -2.20 -17.30
N ALA A 128 4.60 -1.64 -17.62
CA ALA A 128 4.47 -0.21 -17.91
C ALA A 128 4.76 0.68 -16.69
N SER A 129 4.18 0.34 -15.53
CA SER A 129 4.43 1.05 -14.26
C SER A 129 5.88 0.94 -13.83
N PHE A 130 6.48 -0.26 -13.98
CA PHE A 130 7.90 -0.47 -13.71
C PHE A 130 8.81 0.39 -14.62
N ILE A 131 8.56 0.42 -15.93
CA ILE A 131 9.39 1.20 -16.87
C ILE A 131 9.40 2.68 -16.49
N ASP A 132 8.21 3.23 -16.19
CA ASP A 132 8.06 4.61 -15.76
C ASP A 132 8.82 4.90 -14.46
N CYS A 133 8.64 4.07 -13.43
CA CYS A 133 9.37 4.21 -12.16
C CYS A 133 10.89 4.02 -12.33
N ASN A 134 11.34 3.04 -13.12
CA ASN A 134 12.75 2.75 -13.35
C ASN A 134 13.49 3.86 -14.10
N SER A 135 12.77 4.69 -14.88
CA SER A 135 13.33 5.89 -15.50
C SER A 135 13.64 7.02 -14.50
N LEU A 136 13.01 6.98 -13.31
CA LEU A 136 13.07 7.99 -12.26
C LEU A 136 13.75 7.48 -10.98
N LYS A 137 14.42 6.32 -11.03
CA LYS A 137 15.05 5.70 -9.86
C LYS A 137 16.20 6.54 -9.31
N THR A 138 16.41 6.41 -8.00
CA THR A 138 17.55 7.01 -7.29
C THR A 138 18.35 5.91 -6.57
N SER A 139 19.42 6.29 -5.86
CA SER A 139 20.19 5.36 -5.00
C SER A 139 19.36 4.80 -3.84
N SER A 140 18.33 5.55 -3.43
CA SER A 140 17.41 5.25 -2.32
C SER A 140 16.04 4.74 -2.80
N LEU A 141 15.58 5.10 -3.99
CA LEU A 141 14.30 4.66 -4.55
C LEU A 141 14.54 3.63 -5.67
N ILE A 142 14.35 2.35 -5.35
CA ILE A 142 14.81 1.24 -6.18
C ILE A 142 13.61 0.41 -6.66
N PRO A 143 13.17 0.56 -7.92
CA PRO A 143 12.14 -0.30 -8.49
C PRO A 143 12.72 -1.66 -8.88
N TYR A 144 11.92 -2.71 -8.71
CA TYR A 144 12.20 -4.07 -9.14
C TYR A 144 10.92 -4.67 -9.75
N ILE A 145 11.07 -5.51 -10.78
CA ILE A 145 9.97 -6.27 -11.36
C ILE A 145 10.35 -7.75 -11.40
N PHE A 146 9.42 -8.62 -11.02
CA PHE A 146 9.65 -10.05 -11.12
C PHE A 146 9.77 -10.51 -12.57
N LYS A 147 10.63 -11.52 -12.79
CA LYS A 147 10.75 -12.18 -14.08
C LYS A 147 9.61 -13.18 -14.25
N GLU A 148 8.86 -13.00 -15.32
CA GLU A 148 7.76 -13.86 -15.72
C GLU A 148 8.23 -15.32 -15.90
N ASN A 149 7.47 -16.27 -15.36
CA ASN A 149 7.62 -17.69 -15.61
C ASN A 149 7.04 -18.05 -16.98
N GLN A 150 7.89 -17.98 -18.01
CA GLN A 150 7.49 -18.34 -19.38
C GLN A 150 7.09 -19.81 -19.57
N LYS A 151 7.34 -20.67 -18.58
CA LYS A 151 6.91 -22.08 -18.61
C LYS A 151 5.48 -22.29 -18.16
N ASN A 152 4.83 -21.26 -17.59
CA ASN A 152 3.51 -21.41 -17.02
C ASN A 152 2.44 -21.52 -18.13
N THR A 153 1.75 -22.66 -18.17
CA THR A 153 0.75 -22.98 -19.20
C THR A 153 -0.68 -22.71 -18.77
N ILE A 154 -0.91 -22.39 -17.50
CA ILE A 154 -2.23 -22.13 -16.93
C ILE A 154 -2.61 -20.67 -17.19
N GLU A 155 -3.54 -20.45 -18.13
CA GLU A 155 -3.97 -19.12 -18.60
C GLU A 155 -4.28 -18.13 -17.46
N GLU A 156 -4.97 -18.60 -16.42
CA GLU A 156 -5.44 -17.76 -15.31
C GLU A 156 -4.31 -17.24 -14.39
N VAL A 157 -3.11 -17.79 -14.52
CA VAL A 157 -1.94 -17.42 -13.70
C VAL A 157 -0.75 -16.99 -14.57
N GLN A 158 -0.99 -16.63 -15.83
CA GLN A 158 0.03 -16.02 -16.69
C GLN A 158 0.33 -14.55 -16.32
N SER A 159 -0.37 -13.99 -15.34
CA SER A 159 -0.19 -12.61 -14.84
C SER A 159 -0.20 -12.56 -13.31
N GLY A 160 0.31 -11.46 -12.75
CA GLY A 160 0.43 -11.27 -11.31
C GLY A 160 1.54 -12.11 -10.68
N ILE A 161 1.66 -12.03 -9.36
CA ILE A 161 2.68 -12.78 -8.61
C ILE A 161 2.49 -14.30 -8.68
N GLU A 162 1.25 -14.76 -8.92
CA GLU A 162 0.96 -16.20 -9.00
C GLU A 162 1.66 -16.87 -10.18
N ASN A 163 2.03 -16.10 -11.20
CA ASN A 163 2.84 -16.57 -12.32
C ASN A 163 4.20 -17.14 -11.89
N LEU A 164 4.75 -16.67 -10.77
CA LEU A 164 6.06 -17.12 -10.29
C LEU A 164 6.06 -18.59 -9.87
N PHE A 165 4.90 -19.13 -9.55
CA PHE A 165 4.73 -20.51 -9.13
C PHE A 165 4.64 -21.46 -10.34
N PRO A 166 5.21 -22.67 -10.24
CA PRO A 166 5.15 -23.65 -11.31
C PRO A 166 3.77 -24.35 -11.38
N ASP A 167 3.38 -24.80 -12.58
CA ASP A 167 2.06 -25.33 -12.90
C ASP A 167 1.65 -26.49 -12.01
N GLU A 168 2.62 -27.34 -11.66
CA GLU A 168 2.42 -28.52 -10.85
C GLU A 168 1.72 -28.18 -9.52
N LEU A 169 1.94 -26.98 -8.96
CA LEU A 169 1.31 -26.55 -7.72
C LEU A 169 -0.21 -26.39 -7.83
N PHE A 170 -0.70 -26.02 -9.00
CA PHE A 170 -2.12 -25.86 -9.28
C PHE A 170 -2.83 -27.19 -9.60
N GLU A 171 -2.06 -28.26 -9.80
CA GLU A 171 -2.55 -29.61 -10.09
C GLU A 171 -2.59 -30.52 -8.85
N LEU A 172 -1.98 -30.10 -7.73
CA LEU A 172 -1.91 -30.88 -6.49
C LEU A 172 -3.25 -31.01 -5.75
N LYS A 173 -4.24 -30.18 -6.09
CA LYS A 173 -5.58 -30.21 -5.52
C LYS A 173 -6.60 -30.28 -6.64
N ASP A 174 -7.83 -30.61 -6.26
CA ASP A 174 -8.97 -30.54 -7.15
C ASP A 174 -9.10 -29.14 -7.77
N GLU A 175 -9.49 -29.07 -9.04
CA GLU A 175 -9.60 -27.81 -9.78
C GLU A 175 -10.54 -26.80 -9.09
N PHE A 176 -11.64 -27.27 -8.50
CA PHE A 176 -12.58 -26.41 -7.79
C PHE A 176 -12.03 -25.88 -6.46
N TYR A 177 -10.87 -26.37 -6.00
CA TYR A 177 -10.16 -25.78 -4.88
C TYR A 177 -9.51 -24.45 -5.29
N PHE A 178 -8.79 -24.45 -6.41
CA PHE A 178 -8.03 -23.27 -6.87
C PHE A 178 -8.83 -22.35 -7.79
N PHE A 179 -9.87 -22.84 -8.47
CA PHE A 179 -10.55 -22.08 -9.51
C PHE A 179 -12.05 -22.00 -9.27
N ASP A 180 -12.60 -20.80 -9.46
CA ASP A 180 -14.03 -20.61 -9.69
C ASP A 180 -14.34 -20.97 -11.14
N VAL A 181 -15.04 -22.08 -11.36
CA VAL A 181 -15.37 -22.58 -12.69
C VAL A 181 -16.81 -22.19 -13.03
N ASN A 182 -16.98 -21.46 -14.13
CA ASN A 182 -18.27 -21.10 -14.70
C ASN A 182 -18.49 -21.85 -16.00
N GLU A 183 -19.59 -22.61 -16.07
CA GLU A 183 -19.99 -23.37 -17.25
C GLU A 183 -21.30 -22.84 -17.82
N HIS A 184 -21.28 -22.43 -19.10
CA HIS A 184 -22.50 -22.11 -19.82
C HIS A 184 -22.94 -23.32 -20.64
N LYS A 185 -24.07 -23.92 -20.22
CA LYS A 185 -24.66 -25.10 -20.87
C LYS A 185 -25.84 -24.72 -21.76
N ARG A 186 -25.95 -25.35 -22.94
CA ARG A 186 -27.13 -25.27 -23.82
C ARG A 186 -27.51 -26.69 -24.24
N ASN A 187 -28.75 -27.09 -23.97
CA ASN A 187 -29.27 -28.44 -24.24
C ASN A 187 -28.45 -29.57 -23.58
N GLY A 188 -27.89 -29.32 -22.39
CA GLY A 188 -27.04 -30.29 -21.68
C GLY A 188 -25.57 -30.30 -22.11
N GLU A 189 -25.21 -29.64 -23.21
CA GLU A 189 -23.82 -29.52 -23.67
C GLU A 189 -23.16 -28.23 -23.15
N ILE A 190 -21.89 -28.32 -22.75
CA ILE A 190 -21.07 -27.16 -22.40
C ILE A 190 -20.73 -26.38 -23.68
N LYS A 191 -21.14 -25.12 -23.78
CA LYS A 191 -20.84 -24.22 -24.91
C LYS A 191 -19.65 -23.31 -24.63
N SER A 192 -19.45 -22.91 -23.37
CA SER A 192 -18.25 -22.24 -22.93
C SER A 192 -17.97 -22.58 -21.47
N ARG A 193 -16.68 -22.57 -21.15
CA ARG A 193 -16.15 -22.76 -19.80
C ARG A 193 -15.14 -21.64 -19.58
N SER A 194 -15.29 -20.92 -18.49
CA SER A 194 -14.28 -19.98 -18.01
C SER A 194 -13.97 -20.30 -16.57
N ARG A 195 -12.75 -20.00 -16.14
CA ARG A 195 -12.40 -20.10 -14.74
C ARG A 195 -11.55 -18.92 -14.30
N SER A 196 -11.55 -18.65 -13.01
CA SER A 196 -10.74 -17.59 -12.40
C SER A 196 -10.07 -18.11 -11.14
N LEU A 197 -8.80 -17.73 -10.93
CA LEU A 197 -8.05 -18.15 -9.75
C LEU A 197 -8.71 -17.59 -8.48
N ARG A 198 -8.98 -18.46 -7.52
CA ARG A 198 -9.28 -18.13 -6.14
C ARG A 198 -8.00 -17.79 -5.41
N LYS A 199 -7.52 -16.56 -5.58
CA LYS A 199 -6.25 -16.06 -5.00
C LYS A 199 -6.08 -16.38 -3.52
N ILE A 200 -7.15 -16.22 -2.71
CA ILE A 200 -7.13 -16.51 -1.27
C ILE A 200 -6.87 -18.01 -0.99
N ASN A 201 -7.47 -18.91 -1.77
CA ASN A 201 -7.29 -20.35 -1.60
C ASN A 201 -5.86 -20.75 -1.99
N PHE A 202 -5.36 -20.21 -3.10
CA PHE A 202 -3.99 -20.46 -3.54
C PHE A 202 -2.96 -19.92 -2.52
N GLU A 203 -3.16 -18.70 -2.02
CA GLU A 203 -2.34 -18.10 -0.98
C GLU A 203 -2.30 -18.99 0.28
N ASN A 204 -3.46 -19.44 0.76
CA ASN A 204 -3.54 -20.31 1.92
C ASN A 204 -2.85 -21.67 1.68
N PHE A 205 -3.04 -22.25 0.49
CA PHE A 205 -2.41 -23.51 0.12
C PHE A 205 -0.88 -23.39 0.15
N ILE A 206 -0.32 -22.38 -0.51
CA ILE A 206 1.13 -22.19 -0.59
C ILE A 206 1.73 -21.86 0.78
N LEU A 207 1.13 -20.92 1.51
CA LEU A 207 1.72 -20.40 2.75
C LEU A 207 1.51 -21.33 3.95
N ASN A 208 0.36 -21.99 4.05
CA ASN A 208 -0.05 -22.70 5.27
C ASN A 208 -0.15 -24.21 5.10
N GLU A 209 -0.63 -24.72 3.96
CA GLU A 209 -0.81 -26.17 3.76
C GLU A 209 0.47 -26.85 3.26
N ARG A 210 1.08 -26.31 2.21
CA ARG A 210 2.27 -26.88 1.56
C ARG A 210 3.53 -26.46 2.28
N ASN A 211 3.76 -25.15 2.42
CA ASN A 211 4.85 -24.58 3.21
C ASN A 211 6.24 -25.13 2.81
N GLU A 212 6.46 -25.42 1.52
CA GLU A 212 7.74 -25.88 0.99
C GLU A 212 8.59 -24.70 0.51
N ASN A 213 9.82 -24.59 1.01
CA ASN A 213 10.70 -23.47 0.66
C ASN A 213 11.09 -23.46 -0.82
N SER A 214 11.14 -24.62 -1.48
CA SER A 214 11.47 -24.75 -2.90
C SER A 214 10.44 -24.11 -3.82
N ASP A 215 9.19 -23.92 -3.38
CA ASP A 215 8.14 -23.28 -4.19
C ASP A 215 8.39 -21.77 -4.38
N PHE A 216 9.33 -21.20 -3.63
CA PHE A 216 9.67 -19.77 -3.66
C PHE A 216 10.97 -19.49 -4.42
N ASP A 217 11.51 -20.44 -5.18
CA ASP A 217 12.77 -20.31 -5.93
C ASP A 217 12.86 -19.02 -6.76
N LYS A 218 11.77 -18.63 -7.41
CA LYS A 218 11.70 -17.41 -8.25
C LYS A 218 11.77 -16.10 -7.47
N PHE A 219 11.62 -16.14 -6.15
CA PHE A 219 11.76 -14.99 -5.27
C PHE A 219 13.21 -14.75 -4.86
N GLN A 220 14.10 -15.72 -5.03
CA GLN A 220 15.50 -15.62 -4.65
C GLN A 220 16.19 -14.42 -5.32
N ASP A 221 15.97 -14.24 -6.63
CA ASP A 221 16.52 -13.12 -7.41
C ASP A 221 16.23 -11.76 -6.77
N LEU A 222 15.05 -11.57 -6.18
CA LEU A 222 14.68 -10.33 -5.51
C LEU A 222 15.55 -10.10 -4.27
N PHE A 223 15.67 -11.11 -3.41
CA PHE A 223 16.38 -10.96 -2.15
C PHE A 223 17.90 -10.87 -2.34
N GLU A 224 18.45 -11.56 -3.34
CA GLU A 224 19.84 -11.37 -3.76
C GLU A 224 20.06 -9.94 -4.28
N PHE A 225 19.14 -9.42 -5.09
CA PHE A 225 19.18 -8.05 -5.56
C PHE A 225 19.13 -7.05 -4.40
N ILE A 226 18.18 -7.20 -3.47
CA ILE A 226 18.04 -6.34 -2.28
C ILE A 226 19.31 -6.38 -1.43
N ASN A 227 19.82 -7.58 -1.13
CA ASN A 227 21.02 -7.77 -0.34
C ASN A 227 22.21 -7.05 -0.98
N SER A 228 22.37 -7.18 -2.31
CA SER A 228 23.42 -6.47 -3.05
C SER A 228 23.28 -4.95 -2.93
N LYS A 229 22.05 -4.42 -2.93
CA LYS A 229 21.81 -2.98 -2.85
C LYS A 229 21.98 -2.40 -1.46
N ILE A 230 21.79 -3.20 -0.42
CA ILE A 230 22.00 -2.78 0.98
C ILE A 230 23.48 -2.87 1.35
N ASN A 231 24.11 -4.01 1.06
CA ASN A 231 25.46 -4.30 1.54
C ASN A 231 26.58 -3.84 0.59
N ASN A 232 26.29 -3.61 -0.70
CA ASN A 232 27.24 -3.01 -1.65
C ASN A 232 26.72 -1.64 -2.11
N PRO A 233 27.09 -0.55 -1.42
CA PRO A 233 26.74 0.81 -1.83
C PRO A 233 27.62 1.21 -3.03
N VAL A 234 27.22 0.79 -4.23
CA VAL A 234 27.67 1.38 -5.50
C VAL A 234 26.66 2.44 -5.92
#